data_AF-A0A086P5E8-F1
#
_entry.id   AF-A0A086P5E8-F1
#
_cell.length_a   1.000
_cell.length_b   1.000
_cell.length_c   1.000
_cell.angle_alpha   90.00
_cell.angle_beta   90.00
_cell.angle_gamma   90.00
#
_symmetry.space_group_name_H-M   'P 1'
#
loop_
_entity.id
_entity.type
_entity.pdbx_description
1 polymer ?
#
loop_
_entity_poly.entity_id
_entity_poly.type
_entity_poly.pdbx_seq_one_letter_code
_entity_poly.pdbx_strand_id
1 'polypeptide(L)'
;MSEQDDEIIRARTAKHGSPFLNTEQAAAYLGLCPRKLQYMRSRCIGPRYRLHSRFIRYHIDDLIIWSRSTAPADDAPKPRANRKGKGDA
;
A
#
# COMPACT_ATOMS: atom_id res chain seq x y z
N MET A 1 23.38 -30.72 9.50
CA MET A 1 22.54 -29.64 8.93
C MET A 1 23.41 -28.40 8.94
N SER A 2 23.79 -27.93 7.76
CA SER A 2 24.85 -26.96 7.51
C SER A 2 24.36 -25.52 7.73
N GLU A 3 25.20 -24.65 8.28
CA GLU A 3 24.88 -23.22 8.54
C GLU A 3 24.39 -22.45 7.29
N GLN A 4 24.72 -22.92 6.09
CA GLN A 4 24.23 -22.37 4.81
C GLN A 4 22.73 -22.63 4.58
N ASP A 5 22.19 -23.74 5.08
CA ASP A 5 20.77 -24.06 4.96
C ASP A 5 19.92 -23.16 5.88
N ASP A 6 20.44 -22.80 7.06
CA ASP A 6 19.78 -21.89 8.00
C ASP A 6 19.70 -20.45 7.48
N GLU A 7 20.70 -19.99 6.73
CA GLU A 7 20.71 -18.65 6.13
C GLU A 7 19.71 -18.55 4.95
N ILE A 8 19.59 -19.61 4.15
CA ILE A 8 18.61 -19.70 3.05
C ILE A 8 17.18 -19.80 3.60
N ILE A 9 16.97 -20.54 4.70
CA ILE A 9 15.69 -20.61 5.39
C ILE A 9 15.35 -19.25 6.02
N ARG A 10 16.28 -18.60 6.74
CA ARG A 10 16.06 -17.23 7.25
C ARG A 10 15.73 -16.24 6.13
N ALA A 11 16.41 -16.31 4.99
CA ALA A 11 16.13 -15.43 3.85
C ALA A 11 14.77 -15.73 3.20
N ARG A 12 14.34 -17.00 3.14
CA ARG A 12 13.01 -17.40 2.64
C ARG A 12 11.90 -17.02 3.61
N THR A 13 12.13 -17.16 4.92
CA THR A 13 11.22 -16.71 5.98
C THR A 13 11.20 -15.18 6.07
N ALA A 14 12.30 -14.47 5.82
CA ALA A 14 12.30 -13.01 5.68
C ALA A 14 11.58 -12.56 4.39
N LYS A 15 11.61 -13.36 3.32
CA LYS A 15 10.77 -13.16 2.12
C LYS A 15 9.27 -13.41 2.41
N HIS A 16 8.91 -14.22 3.40
CA HIS A 16 7.52 -14.46 3.86
C HIS A 16 7.11 -13.67 5.12
N GLY A 17 8.06 -13.08 5.85
CA GLY A 17 7.89 -12.60 7.23
C GLY A 17 8.48 -11.22 7.48
N SER A 18 8.99 -10.55 6.44
CA SER A 18 9.23 -9.11 6.51
C SER A 18 7.92 -8.39 6.25
N PRO A 19 7.35 -7.66 7.22
CA PRO A 19 6.08 -6.96 7.05
C PRO A 19 6.22 -5.69 6.18
N PHE A 20 7.33 -5.56 5.44
CA PHE A 20 7.72 -4.36 4.71
C PHE A 20 7.60 -4.55 3.19
N LEU A 21 6.54 -4.00 2.63
CA LEU A 21 6.27 -3.99 1.19
C LEU A 21 6.96 -2.82 0.49
N ASN A 22 7.40 -3.03 -0.75
CA ASN A 22 7.83 -1.94 -1.61
C ASN A 22 6.62 -1.13 -2.14
N THR A 23 6.86 -0.06 -2.91
CA THR A 23 5.75 0.80 -3.38
C THR A 23 4.80 0.09 -4.34
N GLU A 24 5.30 -0.81 -5.19
CA GLU A 24 4.48 -1.56 -6.15
C GLU A 24 3.63 -2.63 -5.44
N GLN A 25 4.23 -3.37 -4.51
CA GLN A 25 3.55 -4.36 -3.68
C GLN A 25 2.49 -3.71 -2.80
N ALA A 26 2.79 -2.56 -2.17
CA ALA A 26 1.82 -1.82 -1.38
C ALA A 26 0.66 -1.28 -2.24
N ALA A 27 0.96 -0.85 -3.47
CA ALA A 27 -0.07 -0.40 -4.41
C ALA A 27 -0.99 -1.56 -4.82
N ALA A 28 -0.40 -2.70 -5.18
CA ALA A 28 -1.14 -3.92 -5.48
C ALA A 28 -2.00 -4.38 -4.30
N TYR A 29 -1.45 -4.33 -3.07
CA TYR A 29 -2.16 -4.70 -1.84
C TYR A 29 -3.39 -3.81 -1.59
N LEU A 30 -3.30 -2.51 -1.88
CA LEU A 30 -4.41 -1.56 -1.74
C LEU A 30 -5.33 -1.46 -2.96
N GLY A 31 -5.02 -2.16 -4.06
CA GLY A 31 -5.73 -2.00 -5.34
C GLY A 31 -5.53 -0.62 -6.00
N LEU A 32 -4.43 0.07 -5.68
CA LEU A 32 -4.09 1.39 -6.22
C LEU A 32 -2.97 1.31 -7.25
N CYS A 33 -2.80 2.36 -8.05
CA CYS A 33 -1.62 2.47 -8.92
C CYS A 33 -0.40 3.01 -8.15
N PRO A 34 0.83 2.53 -8.42
CA PRO A 34 2.03 2.99 -7.71
C PRO A 34 2.25 4.51 -7.78
N ARG A 35 1.88 5.12 -8.92
CA ARG A 35 1.95 6.57 -9.13
C ARG A 35 1.04 7.35 -8.18
N LYS A 36 -0.11 6.78 -7.79
CA LYS A 36 -1.00 7.37 -6.78
C LYS A 36 -0.35 7.36 -5.40
N LEU A 37 0.32 6.28 -5.02
CA LEU A 37 1.06 6.18 -3.76
C LEU A 37 2.23 7.18 -3.69
N GLN A 38 2.93 7.41 -4.81
CA GLN A 38 3.97 8.45 -4.89
C GLN A 38 3.39 9.85 -4.73
N TYR A 39 2.25 10.14 -5.39
CA TYR A 39 1.53 11.41 -5.24
C TYR A 39 1.03 11.62 -3.81
N MET A 40 0.54 10.56 -3.17
CA MET A 40 0.11 10.57 -1.78
C MET A 40 1.28 10.90 -0.84
N ARG A 41 2.45 10.33 -1.10
CA ARG A 41 3.68 10.62 -0.37
C ARG A 41 4.10 12.08 -0.49
N SER A 42 4.10 12.64 -1.70
CA SER A 42 4.54 14.04 -1.92
C SER A 42 3.61 15.06 -1.27
N ARG A 43 2.33 14.71 -1.07
CA ARG A 43 1.36 15.55 -0.37
C ARG A 43 1.23 15.21 1.12
N CYS A 44 2.02 14.28 1.64
CA CYS A 44 1.90 13.76 3.01
C CYS A 44 0.49 13.24 3.35
N ILE A 45 -0.26 12.75 2.35
CA ILE A 45 -1.63 12.24 2.51
C ILE A 45 -1.60 10.76 2.11
N GLY A 46 -1.56 9.84 3.07
CA GLY A 46 -1.55 8.41 2.77
C GLY A 46 -1.08 7.51 3.89
N PRO A 47 -0.89 6.20 3.58
CA PRO A 47 -0.33 5.26 4.54
C PRO A 47 1.09 5.66 4.92
N ARG A 48 1.46 5.45 6.19
CA ARG A 48 2.80 5.77 6.69
C ARG A 48 3.84 4.99 5.91
N TYR A 49 4.88 5.69 5.47
CA TYR A 49 6.03 5.10 4.80
C TYR A 49 7.26 5.24 5.68
N ARG A 50 8.17 4.27 5.58
CA ARG A 50 9.45 4.29 6.28
C ARG A 50 10.60 4.26 5.30
N LEU A 51 11.66 4.97 5.65
CA LEU A 51 12.92 4.99 4.91
C LEU A 51 13.83 3.91 5.49
N HIS A 52 14.03 2.83 4.73
CA HIS A 52 15.07 1.84 5.01
C HIS A 52 16.26 2.18 4.12
N SER A 53 17.17 3.00 4.65
CA SER A 53 18.25 3.63 3.87
C SER A 53 17.66 4.37 2.66
N ARG A 54 18.10 4.07 1.42
CA ARG A 54 17.57 4.72 0.22
C ARG A 54 16.16 4.25 -0.18
N PHE A 55 15.69 3.12 0.36
CA PHE A 55 14.46 2.48 -0.11
C PHE A 55 13.26 2.88 0.74
N ILE A 56 12.15 3.14 0.06
CA ILE A 56 10.89 3.42 0.73
C ILE A 56 10.10 2.13 0.85
N ARG A 57 9.74 1.78 2.09
CA ARG A 57 8.97 0.60 2.44
C ARG A 57 7.73 0.96 3.24
N TYR A 58 6.70 0.15 3.09
CA TYR A 58 5.42 0.27 3.77
C TYR A 58 5.23 -0.92 4.69
N HIS A 59 4.83 -0.67 5.94
CA HIS A 59 4.45 -1.75 6.83
C HIS A 59 3.03 -2.23 6.51
N ILE A 60 2.76 -3.53 6.55
CA ILE A 60 1.41 -4.08 6.32
C ILE A 60 0.40 -3.48 7.30
N ASP A 61 0.72 -3.40 8.59
CA ASP A 61 -0.17 -2.77 9.59
C ASP A 61 -0.47 -1.31 9.27
N ASP A 62 0.52 -0.53 8.82
CA ASP A 62 0.32 0.87 8.45
C ASP A 62 -0.64 1.00 7.24
N LEU A 63 -0.59 0.05 6.30
CA LEU A 63 -1.53 -0.03 5.17
C LEU A 63 -2.95 -0.40 5.63
N ILE A 64 -3.08 -1.35 6.55
CA ILE A 64 -4.36 -1.80 7.11
C ILE A 64 -5.01 -0.69 7.93
N ILE A 65 -4.25 -0.05 8.83
CA ILE A 65 -4.71 1.06 9.66
C ILE A 65 -5.18 2.20 8.77
N TRP A 66 -4.39 2.57 7.76
CA TRP A 66 -4.79 3.62 6.82
C TRP A 66 -6.07 3.26 6.07
N SER A 67 -6.15 2.04 5.52
CA SER A 67 -7.33 1.58 4.78
C SER A 67 -8.60 1.64 5.64
N ARG A 68 -8.52 1.17 6.89
CA ARG A 68 -9.62 1.25 7.87
C ARG A 68 -10.01 2.69 8.19
N SER A 69 -9.05 3.59 8.39
CA SER A 69 -9.32 5.01 8.64
C SER A 69 -9.91 5.74 7.44
N THR A 70 -9.69 5.25 6.22
CA THR A 70 -10.30 5.82 5.00
C THR A 70 -11.65 5.24 4.63
N ALA A 71 -12.05 4.13 5.26
CA ALA A 71 -13.38 3.59 5.06
C ALA A 71 -14.40 4.62 5.56
N PRO A 72 -15.42 4.98 4.75
CA PRO A 72 -16.52 5.78 5.27
C PRO A 72 -17.14 5.00 6.42
N ALA A 73 -17.33 5.64 7.57
CA ALA A 73 -18.19 5.08 8.61
C ALA A 73 -19.54 4.73 7.95
N ASP A 74 -20.04 3.52 8.18
CA ASP A 74 -21.14 2.83 7.47
C ASP A 74 -22.47 3.60 7.27
N ASP A 75 -22.59 4.89 7.59
CA ASP A 75 -23.86 5.63 7.65
C ASP A 75 -23.88 6.95 6.85
N ALA A 76 -23.27 7.00 5.66
CA ALA A 76 -23.45 8.15 4.78
C ALA A 76 -23.72 7.73 3.32
N PRO A 77 -24.98 7.83 2.83
CA PRO A 77 -25.27 7.60 1.43
C PRO A 77 -24.63 8.73 0.61
N LYS A 78 -23.50 8.44 -0.05
CA LYS A 78 -22.88 9.40 -0.97
C LYS A 78 -23.68 9.41 -2.27
N PRO A 79 -24.24 10.56 -2.71
CA PRO A 79 -25.01 10.62 -3.94
C PRO A 79 -24.10 10.28 -5.12
N ARG A 80 -24.56 9.35 -5.97
CA ARG A 80 -23.88 8.95 -7.20
C ARG A 80 -23.80 10.18 -8.12
N ALA A 81 -22.63 10.81 -8.20
CA ALA A 81 -22.38 11.87 -9.16
C ALA A 81 -22.36 11.27 -10.58
N ASN A 82 -23.51 11.37 -11.26
CA ASN A 82 -23.65 11.03 -12.67
C ASN A 82 -22.84 12.03 -13.51
N ARG A 83 -21.86 11.56 -14.27
CA ARG A 83 -21.20 12.36 -15.31
C ARG A 83 -21.07 11.55 -16.59
N LYS A 84 -22.22 11.20 -17.18
CA LYS A 84 -22.32 10.85 -18.60
C LYS A 84 -23.07 12.01 -19.28
N GLY A 85 -22.36 12.78 -20.09
CA GLY A 85 -22.89 13.97 -20.74
C GLY A 85 -21.79 14.76 -21.43
N LYS A 86 -21.25 14.22 -22.52
CA LYS A 86 -20.70 15.06 -23.58
C LYS A 86 -21.19 14.44 -24.89
N GLY A 87 -22.30 15.02 -25.37
CA GLY A 87 -22.91 14.66 -26.63
C GLY A 87 -22.05 15.12 -27.80
N ASP A 88 -22.09 14.32 -28.85
CA ASP A 88 -21.68 14.65 -30.19
C ASP A 88 -22.62 15.71 -30.76
N ALA A 89 -22.04 16.80 -31.28
CA ALA A 89 -22.63 17.74 -32.21
C ALA A 89 -21.49 18.39 -33.01
#